data_AF-A0A1V5WT40-F1
#
_entry.id   AF-A0A1V5WT40-F1
#
_cell.length_a   1.000
_cell.length_b   1.000
_cell.length_c   1.000
_cell.angle_alpha   90.00
_cell.angle_beta   90.00
_cell.angle_gamma   90.00
#
_symmetry.space_group_name_H-M   'P 1'
#
loop_
_entity.id
_entity.type
_entity.pdbx_description
1 polymer ?
#
loop_
_entity_poly.entity_id
_entity_poly.type
_entity_poly.pdbx_seq_one_letter_code
_entity_poly.pdbx_strand_id
1 'polypeptide(L)'
;MCHFHQSQIIRRYLTGKPKLEASIELKAIGDTLTYTTEEEFTTKFTSWCIKWDSFLKERTTDPITGRWCYTHKRVRSARRSVKNNLPCLFTYLKYPELNIPNTTNSLDGSFSWLKQKVGIHRGYTYQLRDKIIEHLLGN
;
A
#
# COMPACT_ATOMS: atom_id res chain seq x y z
N MET A 1 -6.33 -5.74 -3.70
CA MET A 1 -5.66 -4.56 -3.10
C MET A 1 -6.72 -3.53 -2.81
N CYS A 2 -6.81 -2.92 -1.61
CA CYS A 2 -7.82 -1.89 -1.31
C CYS A 2 -7.19 -0.50 -1.12
N HIS A 3 -8.01 0.55 -1.12
CA HIS A 3 -7.55 1.93 -1.01
C HIS A 3 -6.78 2.18 0.29
N PHE A 4 -7.30 1.70 1.43
CA PHE A 4 -6.64 1.84 2.73
C PHE A 4 -5.22 1.25 2.72
N HIS A 5 -5.08 0.01 2.25
CA HIS A 5 -3.78 -0.66 2.17
C HIS A 5 -2.82 0.09 1.24
N GLN A 6 -3.31 0.67 0.14
CA GLN A 6 -2.46 1.43 -0.78
C GLN A 6 -1.96 2.71 -0.13
N SER A 7 -2.83 3.43 0.57
CA SER A 7 -2.46 4.62 1.35
C SER A 7 -1.44 4.28 2.45
N GLN A 8 -1.57 3.12 3.12
CA GLN A 8 -0.57 2.66 4.09
C GLN A 8 0.79 2.36 3.45
N ILE A 9 0.82 1.76 2.26
CA ILE A 9 2.08 1.51 1.52
C ILE A 9 2.73 2.84 1.12
N ILE A 10 1.97 3.79 0.59
CA ILE A 10 2.46 5.13 0.23
C ILE A 10 3.05 5.82 1.47
N ARG A 11 2.32 5.85 2.58
CA ARG A 11 2.77 6.42 3.86
C ARG A 11 4.03 5.74 4.39
N ARG A 12 4.12 4.41 4.29
CA ARG A 12 5.31 3.64 4.70
C ARG A 12 6.55 4.07 3.94
N TYR A 13 6.45 4.33 2.63
CA TYR A 13 7.59 4.75 1.83
C TYR A 13 7.90 6.25 1.95
N LEU A 14 6.91 7.13 1.85
CA LEU A 14 7.11 8.58 1.76
C LEU A 14 7.17 9.29 3.11
N THR A 15 6.85 8.60 4.21
CA THR A 15 6.65 9.16 5.57
C THR A 15 5.44 10.10 5.65
N GLY A 16 5.06 10.51 6.87
CA GLY A 16 3.90 11.40 7.08
C GLY A 16 4.14 12.86 6.69
N LYS A 17 5.39 13.33 6.74
CA LYS A 17 5.81 14.71 6.40
C LYS A 17 7.04 14.66 5.47
N PRO A 18 6.86 14.23 4.20
CA PRO A 18 7.95 14.26 3.23
C PRO A 18 8.45 15.69 3.02
N LYS A 19 9.76 15.85 2.83
CA LYS A 19 10.38 17.13 2.50
C LYS A 19 10.67 17.29 1.01
N LEU A 20 10.78 16.18 0.29
CA LEU A 20 11.11 16.16 -1.12
C LEU A 20 9.83 16.43 -1.93
N GLU A 21 9.88 17.38 -2.85
CA GLU A 21 8.74 17.81 -3.67
C GLU A 21 8.06 16.62 -4.37
N ALA A 22 8.85 15.75 -5.02
CA ALA A 22 8.34 14.52 -5.65
C ALA A 22 7.52 13.65 -4.69
N SER A 23 7.93 13.59 -3.42
CA SER A 23 7.23 12.81 -2.39
C SER A 23 5.99 13.53 -1.85
N ILE A 24 6.03 14.86 -1.74
CA ILE A 24 4.89 15.69 -1.34
C ILE A 24 3.78 15.54 -2.38
N GLU A 25 4.10 15.71 -3.65
CA GLU A 25 3.14 15.56 -4.75
C GLU A 25 2.56 14.14 -4.83
N LEU A 26 3.41 13.10 -4.74
CA LEU A 26 2.91 11.72 -4.77
C LEU A 26 2.02 11.40 -3.57
N LYS A 27 2.35 11.92 -2.39
CA LYS A 27 1.51 11.78 -1.20
C LYS A 27 0.16 12.46 -1.43
N ALA A 28 0.14 13.68 -1.96
CA ALA A 28 -1.10 14.40 -2.24
C ALA A 28 -2.00 13.63 -3.22
N ILE A 29 -1.43 13.03 -4.27
CA ILE A 29 -2.17 12.14 -5.19
C ILE A 29 -2.70 10.91 -4.43
N GLY A 30 -1.87 10.28 -3.60
CA GLY A 30 -2.29 9.12 -2.80
C GLY A 30 -3.40 9.42 -1.79
N ASP A 31 -3.46 10.64 -1.27
CA ASP A 31 -4.50 11.09 -0.33
C ASP A 31 -5.86 11.26 -1.03
N THR A 32 -5.90 11.48 -2.35
CA THR A 32 -7.16 11.58 -3.10
C THR A 32 -7.80 10.24 -3.44
N LEU A 33 -7.11 9.13 -3.20
CA LEU A 33 -7.50 7.80 -3.67
C LEU A 33 -8.91 7.37 -3.24
N THR A 34 -9.39 7.83 -2.08
CA THR A 34 -10.69 7.41 -1.53
C THR A 34 -11.90 8.12 -2.13
N TYR A 35 -11.72 9.22 -2.87
CA TYR A 35 -12.82 10.07 -3.35
C TYR A 35 -12.67 10.50 -4.82
N THR A 36 -11.79 9.87 -5.58
CA THR A 36 -11.52 10.15 -7.00
C THR A 36 -11.96 8.99 -7.88
N THR A 37 -12.05 9.22 -9.19
CA THR A 37 -12.32 8.18 -10.19
C THR A 37 -11.04 7.50 -10.66
N GLU A 38 -11.17 6.31 -11.27
CA GLU A 38 -10.03 5.59 -11.86
C GLU A 38 -9.29 6.46 -12.89
N GLU A 39 -10.05 7.16 -13.76
CA GLU A 39 -9.51 8.00 -14.81
C GLU A 39 -8.74 9.21 -14.25
N GLU A 40 -9.34 9.94 -13.31
CA GLU A 40 -8.73 11.14 -12.72
C GLU A 40 -7.46 10.77 -11.95
N PHE A 41 -7.52 9.71 -11.12
CA PHE A 41 -6.36 9.23 -10.39
C PHE A 41 -5.24 8.78 -11.32
N THR A 42 -5.57 7.97 -12.33
CA THR A 42 -4.60 7.45 -13.30
C THR A 42 -3.93 8.57 -14.07
N THR A 43 -4.69 9.59 -14.47
CA THR A 43 -4.17 10.77 -15.16
C THR A 43 -3.19 11.54 -14.28
N LYS A 44 -3.60 11.90 -13.05
CA LYS A 44 -2.71 12.62 -12.10
C LYS A 44 -1.45 11.83 -11.81
N PHE A 45 -1.57 10.52 -11.56
CA PHE A 45 -0.44 9.65 -11.27
C PHE A 45 0.50 9.50 -12.47
N THR A 46 -0.04 9.41 -13.69
CA THR A 46 0.76 9.30 -14.92
C THR A 46 1.51 10.59 -15.20
N SER A 47 0.86 11.75 -15.07
CA SER A 47 1.50 13.06 -15.19
C SER A 47 2.64 13.24 -14.19
N TRP A 48 2.43 12.82 -12.93
CA TRP A 48 3.48 12.80 -11.92
C TRP A 48 4.63 11.85 -12.29
N CYS A 49 4.31 10.66 -12.81
CA CYS A 49 5.33 9.71 -13.26
C CYS A 49 6.22 10.28 -14.36
N ILE A 50 5.64 11.00 -15.33
CA ILE A 50 6.36 11.65 -16.41
C ILE A 50 7.24 12.78 -15.86
N LYS A 51 6.66 13.67 -15.05
CA LYS A 51 7.35 14.82 -14.46
C LYS A 51 8.62 14.43 -13.70
N TRP A 52 8.53 13.35 -12.91
CA TRP A 52 9.62 12.94 -12.01
C TRP A 52 10.47 11.78 -12.57
N ASP A 53 10.27 11.33 -13.81
CA ASP A 53 10.94 10.12 -14.31
C ASP A 53 12.47 10.27 -14.37
N SER A 54 12.98 11.40 -14.87
CA SER A 54 14.41 11.69 -14.95
C SER A 54 15.05 11.76 -13.56
N PHE A 55 14.45 12.53 -12.67
CA PHE A 55 14.87 12.65 -11.27
C PHE A 55 14.91 11.29 -10.56
N LEU A 56 13.87 10.45 -10.73
CA LEU A 56 13.82 9.12 -10.12
C LEU A 56 14.80 8.11 -10.76
N LYS A 57 15.44 8.44 -11.89
CA LYS A 57 16.49 7.62 -12.51
C LYS A 57 17.89 7.94 -11.98
N GLU A 58 18.06 9.01 -11.22
CA GLU A 58 19.32 9.38 -10.57
C GLU A 58 19.90 8.22 -9.74
N ARG A 59 21.22 8.08 -9.79
CA ARG A 59 21.98 7.03 -9.11
C ARG A 59 23.09 7.64 -8.29
N THR A 60 23.32 7.07 -7.11
CA THR A 60 24.45 7.36 -6.23
C THR A 60 25.36 6.14 -6.21
N THR A 61 26.64 6.34 -6.50
CA THR A 61 27.67 5.31 -6.39
C THR A 61 28.37 5.44 -5.05
N ASP A 62 28.48 4.33 -4.32
CA ASP A 62 29.27 4.26 -3.10
C ASP A 62 30.76 4.35 -3.45
N PRO A 63 31.51 5.34 -2.95
CA PRO A 63 32.92 5.52 -3.27
C PRO A 63 33.81 4.41 -2.71
N ILE A 64 33.38 3.68 -1.67
CA ILE A 64 34.16 2.62 -1.02
C ILE A 64 33.92 1.28 -1.71
N THR A 65 32.64 0.93 -1.95
CA THR A 65 32.29 -0.38 -2.51
C THR A 65 32.16 -0.39 -4.03
N GLY A 66 32.12 0.78 -4.68
CA GLY A 66 31.89 0.94 -6.12
C GLY A 66 30.47 0.57 -6.57
N ARG A 67 29.59 0.16 -5.65
CA ARG A 67 28.22 -0.25 -5.97
C ARG A 67 27.34 0.97 -6.16
N TRP A 68 26.55 0.99 -7.23
CA TRP A 68 25.55 2.04 -7.43
C TRP A 68 24.21 1.64 -6.82
N CYS A 69 23.44 2.64 -6.40
CA CYS A 69 22.05 2.48 -6.04
C CYS A 69 21.24 3.70 -6.48
N TYR A 70 19.93 3.56 -6.65
CA TYR A 70 19.08 4.72 -6.96
C TYR A 70 19.10 5.70 -5.79
N THR A 71 19.22 7.00 -6.07
CA THR A 71 19.21 8.04 -5.04
C THR A 71 17.87 8.04 -4.29
N HIS A 72 16.77 7.99 -5.04
CA HIS A 72 15.40 8.15 -4.52
C HIS A 72 14.66 6.82 -4.31
N LYS A 73 15.31 5.81 -3.69
CA LYS A 73 14.78 4.43 -3.58
C LYS A 73 13.34 4.38 -3.06
N ARG A 74 13.06 5.12 -1.98
CA ARG A 74 11.76 5.07 -1.30
C ARG A 74 10.63 5.59 -2.19
N VAL A 75 10.85 6.71 -2.88
CA VAL A 75 9.87 7.29 -3.81
C VAL A 75 9.64 6.37 -5.00
N ARG A 76 10.69 5.73 -5.52
CA ARG A 76 10.56 4.71 -6.56
C ARG A 76 9.74 3.50 -6.11
N SER A 77 9.94 3.03 -4.87
CA SER A 77 9.16 1.93 -4.31
C SER A 77 7.68 2.32 -4.13
N ALA A 78 7.41 3.56 -3.69
CA ALA A 78 6.04 4.08 -3.64
C ALA A 78 5.40 4.09 -5.04
N ARG A 79 6.07 4.69 -6.05
CA ARG A 79 5.62 4.70 -7.44
C ARG A 79 5.34 3.29 -7.96
N ARG A 80 6.27 2.35 -7.73
CA ARG A 80 6.13 0.96 -8.18
C ARG A 80 4.93 0.29 -7.54
N SER A 81 4.68 0.52 -6.25
CA SER A 81 3.51 -0.04 -5.57
C SER A 81 2.20 0.44 -6.19
N VAL A 82 2.07 1.75 -6.44
CA VAL A 82 0.87 2.33 -7.08
C VAL A 82 0.72 1.75 -8.48
N LYS A 83 1.78 1.75 -9.30
CA LYS A 83 1.72 1.24 -10.67
C LYS A 83 1.29 -0.23 -10.75
N ASN A 84 1.82 -1.08 -9.88
CA ASN A 84 1.48 -2.51 -9.87
C ASN A 84 0.04 -2.75 -9.38
N ASN A 85 -0.42 -1.94 -8.43
CA ASN A 85 -1.72 -2.13 -7.80
C ASN A 85 -2.87 -1.43 -8.52
N LEU A 86 -2.56 -0.44 -9.37
CA LEU A 86 -3.53 0.40 -10.07
C LEU A 86 -4.68 -0.37 -10.73
N PRO A 87 -4.44 -1.50 -11.45
CA PRO A 87 -5.53 -2.27 -12.07
C PRO A 87 -6.56 -2.80 -11.06
N CYS A 88 -6.16 -2.98 -9.81
CA CYS A 88 -6.98 -3.54 -8.74
C CYS A 88 -7.56 -2.50 -7.77
N LEU A 89 -7.11 -1.23 -7.82
CA LEU A 89 -7.57 -0.21 -6.85
C LEU A 89 -9.06 0.09 -7.04
N PHE A 90 -9.50 0.16 -8.29
CA PHE A 90 -10.86 0.54 -8.68
C PHE A 90 -11.74 -0.65 -9.08
N THR A 91 -11.36 -1.89 -8.75
CA THR A 91 -12.14 -3.09 -9.09
C THR A 91 -13.58 -3.02 -8.58
N TYR A 92 -13.81 -2.40 -7.42
CA TYR A 92 -15.15 -2.23 -6.87
C TYR A 92 -16.06 -1.33 -7.73
N LEU A 93 -15.50 -0.42 -8.54
CA LEU A 93 -16.26 0.38 -9.50
C LEU A 93 -16.58 -0.39 -10.79
N LYS A 94 -15.73 -1.34 -11.18
CA LYS A 94 -15.90 -2.15 -12.39
C LYS A 94 -16.98 -3.23 -12.24
N TYR A 95 -17.18 -3.71 -11.01
CA TYR A 95 -18.11 -4.79 -10.69
C TYR A 95 -19.05 -4.38 -9.56
N PRO A 96 -19.94 -3.39 -9.77
CA PRO A 96 -20.87 -2.91 -8.75
C PRO A 96 -21.81 -4.02 -8.24
N GLU A 97 -22.13 -5.01 -9.07
CA GLU A 97 -22.99 -6.15 -8.74
C GLU A 97 -22.41 -7.05 -7.63
N LEU A 98 -21.10 -7.04 -7.43
CA LEU A 98 -20.43 -7.84 -6.41
C LEU A 98 -20.45 -7.15 -5.03
N ASN A 99 -20.99 -5.93 -4.92
CA ASN A 99 -21.07 -5.14 -3.68
C ASN A 99 -19.74 -5.10 -2.89
N ILE A 100 -18.62 -5.02 -3.62
CA ILE A 100 -17.29 -5.03 -3.01
C ILE A 100 -17.06 -3.68 -2.32
N PRO A 101 -16.71 -3.64 -1.02
CA PRO A 101 -16.38 -2.39 -0.37
C PRO A 101 -15.03 -1.85 -0.86
N ASN A 102 -14.91 -0.51 -0.93
CA ASN A 102 -13.67 0.17 -1.31
C ASN A 102 -12.53 0.01 -0.26
N THR A 103 -12.87 -0.41 0.96
CA THR A 103 -11.94 -0.67 2.07
C THR A 103 -12.22 -2.04 2.69
N THR A 104 -11.19 -2.65 3.25
CA THR A 104 -11.27 -3.96 3.92
C THR A 104 -11.38 -3.83 5.44
N ASN A 105 -11.73 -2.63 5.95
CA ASN A 105 -11.69 -2.33 7.39
C ASN A 105 -12.47 -3.33 8.25
N SER A 106 -13.61 -3.84 7.75
CA SER A 106 -14.39 -4.88 8.42
C SER A 106 -13.59 -6.18 8.57
N LEU A 107 -12.96 -6.66 7.49
CA LEU A 107 -12.10 -7.85 7.50
C LEU A 107 -10.87 -7.63 8.39
N ASP A 108 -10.23 -6.46 8.30
CA ASP A 108 -9.07 -6.11 9.10
C ASP A 108 -9.40 -6.09 10.61
N GLY A 109 -10.61 -5.64 10.98
CA GLY A 109 -11.16 -5.72 12.34
C GLY A 109 -11.31 -7.15 12.83
N SER A 110 -11.93 -8.03 12.02
CA SER A 110 -12.07 -9.46 12.34
C SER A 110 -10.72 -10.15 12.52
N PHE A 111 -9.75 -9.86 11.65
CA PHE A 111 -8.39 -10.40 11.78
C PHE A 111 -7.68 -9.86 13.02
N SER A 112 -7.88 -8.59 13.39
CA SER A 112 -7.33 -8.01 14.61
C SER A 112 -7.87 -8.70 15.85
N TRP A 113 -9.19 -8.94 15.90
CA TRP A 113 -9.85 -9.68 16.97
C TRP A 113 -9.31 -11.12 17.10
N LEU A 114 -9.21 -11.86 15.99
CA LEU A 114 -8.63 -13.21 15.97
C LEU A 114 -7.18 -13.21 16.48
N LYS A 115 -6.34 -12.28 15.97
CA LYS A 115 -4.94 -12.16 16.40
C LYS A 115 -4.83 -11.85 17.88
N GLN A 116 -5.73 -11.05 18.45
CA GLN A 116 -5.77 -10.75 19.87
C GLN A 116 -6.07 -12.02 20.69
N LYS A 117 -7.11 -12.77 20.32
CA LYS A 117 -7.51 -14.00 21.03
C LYS A 117 -6.42 -15.08 20.99
N VAL A 118 -5.82 -15.26 19.82
CA VAL A 118 -4.74 -16.24 19.63
C VAL A 118 -3.41 -15.76 20.23
N GLY A 119 -3.22 -14.44 20.34
CA GLY A 119 -2.00 -13.81 20.86
C GLY A 119 -1.85 -13.81 22.38
N ILE A 120 -2.86 -14.26 23.13
CA ILE A 120 -2.83 -14.36 24.60
C ILE A 120 -1.65 -15.20 25.07
N HIS A 121 -1.31 -16.26 24.33
CA HIS A 121 -0.15 -17.10 24.61
C HIS A 121 0.66 -17.32 23.33
N ARG A 122 1.94 -16.92 23.35
CA ARG A 122 2.81 -16.97 22.17
C ARG A 122 3.38 -18.37 21.89
N GLY A 123 3.29 -19.30 22.85
CA GLY A 123 3.86 -20.63 22.77
C GLY A 123 2.91 -21.72 22.28
N TYR A 124 1.77 -21.37 21.67
CA TYR A 124 0.88 -22.39 21.10
C TYR A 124 1.56 -23.12 19.94
N THR A 125 1.41 -24.44 19.90
CA THR A 125 1.74 -25.21 18.70
C THR A 125 0.84 -24.78 17.55
N TYR A 126 1.31 -24.96 16.32
CA TYR A 126 0.53 -24.61 15.13
C TYR A 126 -0.85 -25.30 15.12
N GLN A 127 -0.91 -26.59 15.50
CA GLN A 127 -2.15 -27.36 15.53
C GLN A 127 -3.18 -26.82 16.54
N LEU A 128 -2.71 -26.42 17.73
CA LEU A 128 -3.60 -25.85 18.75
C LEU A 128 -4.09 -24.46 18.31
N ARG A 129 -3.20 -23.68 17.67
CA ARG A 129 -3.55 -22.38 17.09
C ARG A 129 -4.68 -22.50 16.07
N ASP A 130 -4.60 -23.50 15.20
CA ASP A 130 -5.59 -23.74 14.14
C ASP A 130 -6.94 -24.13 14.72
N LYS A 131 -6.96 -25.08 15.68
CA LYS A 131 -8.20 -25.47 16.40
C LYS A 131 -8.88 -24.29 17.09
N ILE A 132 -8.11 -23.38 17.68
CA ILE A 132 -8.66 -22.17 18.31
C ILE A 132 -9.30 -21.28 17.23
N ILE A 133 -8.65 -21.09 16.08
CA ILE A 133 -9.19 -20.28 14.98
C ILE A 133 -10.47 -20.91 14.44
N GLU A 134 -10.49 -22.22 14.18
CA GLU A 134 -11.70 -22.94 13.74
C GLU A 134 -12.85 -22.77 14.73
N HIS A 135 -12.59 -22.92 16.03
CA HIS A 135 -13.60 -22.74 17.07
C HIS A 135 -14.12 -21.30 17.15
N LEU A 136 -13.26 -20.30 16.94
CA LEU A 136 -13.63 -18.88 16.95
C LEU A 136 -14.39 -18.45 15.69
N LEU A 137 -14.25 -19.17 14.57
CA LEU A 137 -14.93 -18.89 13.31
C LEU A 137 -16.21 -19.70 13.12
N GLY A 138 -16.33 -20.85 13.78
CA GLY A 138 -17.50 -21.74 13.68
C GLY A 138 -18.64 -21.45 14.65
N ASN A 139 -18.43 -20.55 15.63
CA ASN A 139 -19.45 -20.03 16.53
C ASN A 139 -19.81 -18.59 16.16
#